data_AF-A0A815ULD7-F1
#
_entry.id   AF-A0A815ULD7-F1
#
_cell.length_a   1.000
_cell.length_b   1.000
_cell.length_c   1.000
_cell.angle_alpha   90.00
_cell.angle_beta   90.00
_cell.angle_gamma   90.00
#
_symmetry.space_group_name_H-M   'P 1'
#
loop_
_entity.id
_entity.type
_entity.pdbx_description
1 polymer ?
#
loop_
_entity_poly.entity_id
_entity_poly.type
_entity_poly.pdbx_seq_one_letter_code
_entity_poly.pdbx_strand_id
1 'polypeptide(L)' 'DVHDCKSDTSLRRPPKKNEKVSNLRYNSVSGDTEGSKVYIVYENRVVYPTYLITFIP' A
#
# COMPACT_ATOMS: atom_id res chain seq x y z
N ASP A 1 2.13 8.95 -4.52
CA ASP A 1 1.24 9.41 -3.45
C ASP A 1 0.95 8.26 -2.51
N VAL A 2 1.71 8.17 -1.42
CA VAL A 2 1.75 7.00 -0.52
C VAL A 2 1.70 7.50 0.91
N HIS A 3 0.95 6.81 1.77
CA HIS A 3 0.92 7.10 3.21
C HIS A 3 1.72 6.06 3.99
N ASP A 4 2.71 6.52 4.74
CA ASP A 4 3.50 5.65 5.62
C ASP A 4 2.79 5.47 6.96
N CYS A 5 2.55 4.22 7.37
CA CYS A 5 1.81 3.92 8.59
C CYS A 5 2.35 2.70 9.35
N LYS A 6 2.02 2.65 10.64
CA LYS A 6 2.23 1.45 11.46
C LYS A 6 1.31 0.32 11.00
N SER A 7 1.61 -0.90 11.46
CA SER A 7 0.74 -2.05 11.25
C SER A 7 -0.68 -1.79 11.77
N ASP A 8 -1.67 -1.91 10.89
CA ASP A 8 -3.08 -1.75 11.18
C ASP A 8 -3.89 -2.78 10.38
N THR A 9 -4.49 -3.74 11.10
CA THR A 9 -5.28 -4.83 10.51
C THR A 9 -6.71 -4.40 10.16
N SER A 10 -7.15 -3.21 10.57
CA SER A 10 -8.49 -2.69 10.30
C SER A 10 -8.58 -1.96 8.95
N LEU A 11 -7.44 -1.65 8.32
CA LEU A 11 -7.36 -0.82 7.14
C LEU A 11 -7.86 -1.56 5.89
N ARG A 12 -9.01 -1.11 5.35
CA ARG A 12 -9.62 -1.68 4.13
C ARG A 12 -9.40 -0.86 2.87
N ARG A 13 -8.82 0.33 3.00
CA ARG A 13 -8.53 1.29 1.93
C ARG A 13 -7.53 2.33 2.44
N PRO A 14 -6.79 3.03 1.57
CA PRO A 14 -5.83 4.03 2.03
C PRO A 14 -6.53 5.16 2.82
N PRO A 15 -5.83 5.76 3.80
CA PRO A 15 -6.38 6.83 4.60
C PRO A 15 -6.68 8.08 3.77
N LYS A 16 -7.51 8.97 4.32
CA LYS A 16 -7.76 10.27 3.70
C LYS A 16 -6.52 11.15 3.86
N LYS A 17 -6.22 11.99 2.85
CA LYS A 17 -5.16 13.00 2.97
C LYS A 17 -5.50 14.07 4.00
N ASN A 18 -6.79 14.37 4.12
CA ASN A 18 -7.32 15.27 5.12
C ASN A 18 -8.65 14.72 5.63
N GLU A 19 -8.63 14.21 6.87
CA GLU A 19 -9.78 13.60 7.56
C GLU A 19 -11.04 14.47 7.53
N LYS A 20 -10.88 15.80 7.64
CA LYS A 20 -11.97 16.74 7.92
C LYS A 20 -12.56 17.40 6.67
N VAL A 21 -11.76 17.56 5.62
CA VAL A 21 -12.09 18.53 4.54
C VAL A 21 -12.27 17.86 3.19
N SER A 22 -11.65 16.70 2.96
CA SER A 22 -11.57 16.13 1.62
C SER A 22 -11.90 14.65 1.59
N ASN A 23 -12.57 14.23 0.51
CA ASN A 23 -12.74 12.82 0.18
C ASN A 23 -11.52 12.22 -0.52
N LEU A 24 -10.48 13.03 -0.75
CA LEU A 24 -9.25 12.59 -1.40
C LEU A 24 -8.46 11.67 -0.47
N ARG A 25 -8.03 10.54 -1.01
CA ARG A 25 -7.24 9.52 -0.33
C ARG A 25 -5.87 9.42 -0.97
N TYR A 26 -4.95 8.82 -0.23
CA TYR A 26 -3.70 8.33 -0.84
C TYR A 26 -4.01 7.18 -1.80
N ASN A 27 -3.09 6.88 -2.71
CA ASN A 27 -3.26 5.76 -3.65
C ASN A 27 -2.89 4.41 -3.01
N SER A 28 -1.93 4.43 -2.08
CA SER A 28 -1.42 3.25 -1.39
C SER A 28 -0.93 3.59 0.02
N VAL A 29 -0.65 2.54 0.79
CA VAL A 29 0.07 2.67 2.06
C VAL A 29 1.41 1.97 2.00
N SER A 30 2.36 2.44 2.80
CA SER A 30 3.65 1.79 3.05
C SER A 30 3.87 1.55 4.53
N GLY A 31 4.75 0.59 4.82
CA GLY A 31 5.27 0.38 6.16
C GLY A 31 6.49 -0.52 6.13
N ASP A 32 7.20 -0.55 7.25
CA ASP A 32 8.39 -1.38 7.42
C ASP A 32 8.04 -2.69 8.12
N THR A 33 8.51 -3.80 7.56
CA THR A 33 8.57 -5.12 8.19
C THR A 33 10.01 -5.39 8.65
N GLU A 34 10.29 -6.59 9.19
CA GLU A 34 11.62 -7.02 9.66
C GLU A 34 12.68 -7.07 8.53
N GLY A 35 13.06 -5.92 7.98
CA GLY A 35 14.07 -5.76 6.93
C GLY A 35 13.53 -5.46 5.53
N SER A 36 12.23 -5.20 5.37
CA SER A 36 11.67 -4.84 4.06
C SER A 36 10.67 -3.69 4.16
N LYS A 37 10.68 -2.83 3.15
CA LYS A 37 9.64 -1.82 2.97
C LYS A 37 8.54 -2.39 2.08
N VAL A 38 7.34 -2.52 2.64
CA VAL A 38 6.18 -3.12 1.97
C VAL A 38 5.21 -2.03 1.55
N TYR A 39 4.55 -2.23 0.41
CA TYR A 39 3.54 -1.35 -0.12
C TYR A 39 2.25 -2.14 -0.36
N ILE A 40 1.11 -1.55 -0.01
CA ILE A 40 -0.21 -2.16 -0.22
C ILE A 40 -1.05 -1.24 -1.10
N VAL A 41 -1.53 -1.81 -2.20
CA VAL A 41 -2.51 -1.20 -3.12
C VAL A 41 -3.85 -1.92 -2.97
N TYR A 42 -4.95 -1.16 -3.03
CA TYR A 42 -6.29 -1.68 -2.76
C TYR A 42 -7.17 -1.76 -4.02
N GLU A 43 -6.81 -1.03 -5.06
CA GLU A 43 -7.57 -0.98 -6.30
C GLU A 43 -7.06 -2.02 -7.29
N ASN A 44 -7.98 -2.66 -8.00
CA ASN A 44 -7.63 -3.56 -9.08
C ASN A 44 -7.01 -2.78 -10.25
N ARG A 45 -6.17 -3.47 -11.04
CA ARG A 45 -5.56 -2.93 -12.27
C ARG A 45 -4.58 -1.76 -12.05
N VAL A 46 -4.15 -1.51 -10.83
CA VAL A 46 -3.08 -0.54 -10.53
C VAL A 46 -1.68 -1.16 -10.51
N VAL A 47 -1.60 -2.49 -10.65
CA VAL A 47 -0.36 -3.25 -10.75
C VAL A 47 -0.44 -4.19 -11.96
N TYR A 48 0.67 -4.31 -12.66
CA TYR A 48 0.87 -5.24 -13.76
C TYR A 48 2.08 -6.12 -13.43
N PRO A 49 1.93 -7.45 -13.30
CA PRO A 49 3.05 -8.36 -13.06
C PRO A 49 3.89 -8.49 -14.34
N THR A 50 5.01 -7.78 -14.40
CA THR A 50 5.87 -7.75 -15.59
C THR A 50 6.71 -9.02 -15.75
N TYR A 51 7.11 -9.64 -14.64
CA TYR A 51 8.03 -10.77 -14.62
C TYR A 51 7.57 -11.84 -13.65
N LEU A 52 7.84 -13.10 -14.01
CA LEU A 52 7.70 -14.26 -13.14
C LEU A 52 9.09 -14.86 -12.91
N ILE A 53 9.63 -14.67 -11.72
CA ILE A 53 10.95 -15.20 -11.35
C ILE A 53 10.78 -16.60 -10.78
N THR A 54 11.55 -17.56 -11.28
CA THR A 54 11.65 -18.92 -10.72
C THR A 54 13.07 -19.15 -10.26
N PHE A 55 13.26 -19.67 -9.05
CA PHE A 55 14.57 -19.96 -8.49
C PHE A 55 14.59 -21.36 -7.86
N ILE A 56 15.78 -21.95 -7.79
CA ILE A 56 16.05 -23.21 -7.08
C ILE A 56 16.90 -22.83 -5.85
N PRO A 57 16.66 -23.42 -4.67
CA PRO A 57 17.45 -23.15 -3.47
C PRO A 57 18.96 -23.35 -3.65
#